data_AF-A0A2A5AUZ0-F1
#
_entry.id   AF-A0A2A5AUZ0-F1
#
_cell.length_a   1.000
_cell.length_b   1.000
_cell.length_c   1.000
_cell.angle_alpha   90.00
_cell.angle_beta   90.00
_cell.angle_gamma   90.00
#
_symmetry.space_group_name_H-M   'P 1'
#
loop_
_entity.id
_entity.type
_entity.pdbx_description
1 polymer ?
#
loop_
_entity_poly.entity_id
_entity_poly.type
_entity_poly.pdbx_seq_one_letter_code
_entity_poly.pdbx_strand_id
1 'polypeptide(L)'
;KASTFWYHPHLMGSTAEQVYSGLAGLIIIEDEESSQLNLPNEYGVDDIPLVLQDRTFTQDYQIPFDFEDTHFLRRGNAMVVNGAITPNYEAPAQMVRFRVLNGSNGRRFYLGFSDGRDFYQIGSDGGLLEAPEIMKRKSLAPGERIEIIVDFSDGTPVDLMSFSSELMPSLQESDLDDERDSADFLLMNIAVGEATANAVTSVPAQLATIERLNEADSVKTRNFALSFPENLPGNAFAAINGHAMDINIFSEIIRLGDTEIWEISAPGNPESHPFHIHDVQFEILSRHFTDDPHTAIPLQPGESGLKDTVEIVKGQTVRVIMKFEDFADPDHGYMYHCHLLSHEDGGMMSQFIVIE
;
A
#
# COMPACT_ATOMS: atom_id res chain seq x y z
N LYS A 1 -9.58 8.54 11.74
CA LYS A 1 -10.86 7.91 11.32
C LYS A 1 -10.72 6.39 11.39
N ALA A 2 -11.81 5.62 11.38
CA ALA A 2 -11.73 4.17 11.24
C ALA A 2 -10.96 3.79 9.97
N SER A 3 -10.01 2.87 10.09
CA SER A 3 -9.20 2.36 8.98
C SER A 3 -8.46 1.08 9.38
N THR A 4 -7.96 0.39 8.37
CA THR A 4 -7.01 -0.72 8.49
C THR A 4 -5.57 -0.19 8.51
N PHE A 5 -5.05 -0.04 9.72
CA PHE A 5 -3.63 0.22 9.97
C PHE A 5 -2.87 -1.08 10.10
N TRP A 6 -1.55 -0.98 10.23
CA TRP A 6 -0.69 -2.12 10.43
C TRP A 6 0.57 -1.71 11.18
N TYR A 7 1.24 -2.69 11.77
CA TYR A 7 2.52 -2.51 12.44
C TYR A 7 3.55 -3.43 11.79
N HIS A 8 4.76 -2.91 11.68
CA HIS A 8 5.94 -3.63 11.26
C HIS A 8 7.18 -2.98 11.89
N PRO A 9 8.32 -3.69 11.96
CA PRO A 9 9.56 -3.10 12.39
C PRO A 9 10.06 -2.05 11.40
N HIS A 10 10.76 -1.05 11.93
CA HIS A 10 11.31 0.08 11.17
C HIS A 10 12.72 0.41 11.69
N LEU A 11 13.56 -0.62 11.82
CA LEU A 11 14.91 -0.48 12.37
C LEU A 11 15.88 -0.19 11.21
N MET A 12 16.48 1.00 11.23
CA MET A 12 17.40 1.49 10.21
C MET A 12 18.40 0.41 9.74
N GLY A 13 18.33 0.07 8.45
CA GLY A 13 19.23 -0.88 7.79
C GLY A 13 18.89 -2.35 8.00
N SER A 14 17.73 -2.66 8.57
CA SER A 14 17.27 -4.03 8.82
C SER A 14 15.75 -4.22 8.71
N THR A 15 15.01 -3.22 8.21
CA THR A 15 13.56 -3.30 8.06
C THR A 15 13.18 -4.46 7.14
N ALA A 16 13.83 -4.58 5.99
CA ALA A 16 13.56 -5.63 5.01
C ALA A 16 13.77 -7.03 5.58
N GLU A 17 14.81 -7.21 6.40
CA GLU A 17 15.10 -8.48 7.07
C GLU A 17 14.02 -8.85 8.09
N GLN A 18 13.67 -7.90 8.96
CA GLN A 18 12.76 -8.14 10.06
C GLN A 18 11.32 -8.38 9.56
N VAL A 19 10.88 -7.61 8.56
CA VAL A 19 9.57 -7.81 7.92
C VAL A 19 9.52 -9.15 7.20
N TYR A 20 10.56 -9.50 6.43
CA TYR A 20 10.62 -10.80 5.74
C TYR A 20 10.67 -11.98 6.72
N SER A 21 11.22 -11.78 7.91
CA SER A 21 11.22 -12.80 8.97
C SER A 21 9.82 -13.03 9.59
N GLY A 22 8.81 -12.24 9.22
CA GLY A 22 7.40 -12.48 9.55
C GLY A 22 6.72 -11.37 10.36
N LEU A 23 7.41 -10.24 10.61
CA LEU A 23 6.88 -9.16 11.44
C LEU A 23 6.06 -8.16 10.62
N ALA A 24 4.83 -8.53 10.28
CA ALA A 24 3.81 -7.64 9.71
C ALA A 24 2.42 -8.04 10.23
N GLY A 25 1.69 -7.12 10.85
CA GLY A 25 0.37 -7.41 11.41
C GLY A 25 -0.58 -6.22 11.33
N LEU A 26 -1.88 -6.49 11.28
CA LEU A 26 -2.90 -5.44 11.19
C LEU A 26 -3.27 -4.86 12.56
N ILE A 27 -3.63 -3.57 12.54
CA ILE A 27 -4.35 -2.85 13.61
C ILE A 27 -5.61 -2.30 12.96
N ILE A 28 -6.77 -2.82 13.36
CA ILE A 28 -8.06 -2.34 12.87
C ILE A 28 -8.58 -1.31 13.86
N ILE A 29 -8.77 -0.08 13.38
CA ILE A 29 -9.38 1.00 14.15
C ILE A 29 -10.82 1.17 13.69
N GLU A 30 -11.74 1.15 14.64
CA GLU A 30 -13.18 1.30 14.41
C GLU A 30 -13.67 2.63 15.00
N ASP A 31 -14.75 3.16 14.45
CA ASP A 31 -15.43 4.35 14.96
C ASP A 31 -16.95 4.18 14.91
N GLU A 32 -17.65 5.10 15.57
CA GLU A 32 -19.11 5.05 15.65
C GLU A 32 -19.76 5.23 14.27
N GLU A 33 -19.22 6.10 13.41
CA GLU A 33 -19.75 6.37 12.06
C GLU A 33 -19.76 5.10 11.19
N SER A 34 -18.63 4.41 11.10
CA SER A 34 -18.50 3.17 10.32
C SER A 34 -19.33 2.01 10.89
N SER A 35 -19.54 1.97 12.21
CA SER A 35 -20.37 0.95 12.86
C SER A 35 -21.86 1.04 12.50
N GLN A 36 -22.33 2.21 12.06
CA GLN A 36 -23.73 2.41 11.64
C GLN A 36 -23.97 2.01 10.18
N LEU A 37 -22.91 1.76 9.42
CA LEU A 37 -23.03 1.26 8.05
C LEU A 37 -23.36 -0.23 8.08
N ASN A 38 -24.30 -0.64 7.24
CA ASN A 38 -24.64 -2.05 7.05
C ASN A 38 -23.58 -2.76 6.17
N LEU A 39 -22.34 -2.75 6.62
CA LEU A 39 -21.20 -3.46 6.02
C LEU A 39 -20.97 -4.79 6.77
N PRO A 40 -20.40 -5.82 6.12
CA PRO A 40 -19.88 -6.98 6.84
C PRO A 40 -18.84 -6.53 7.88
N ASN A 41 -19.00 -6.98 9.12
CA ASN A 41 -18.25 -6.46 10.27
C ASN A 41 -18.02 -7.51 11.39
N GLU A 42 -18.35 -8.79 11.17
CA GLU A 42 -18.06 -9.84 12.15
C GLU A 42 -16.68 -10.44 11.85
N TYR A 43 -15.69 -10.05 12.67
CA TYR A 43 -14.30 -10.45 12.51
C TYR A 43 -14.14 -11.97 12.42
N GLY A 44 -13.51 -12.44 11.35
CA GLY A 44 -13.26 -13.87 11.11
C GLY A 44 -14.48 -14.65 10.59
N VAL A 45 -15.62 -14.00 10.40
CA VAL A 45 -16.83 -14.59 9.83
C VAL A 45 -17.15 -13.97 8.47
N ASP A 46 -17.38 -12.67 8.42
CA ASP A 46 -17.63 -11.93 7.17
C ASP A 46 -16.80 -10.65 7.05
N ASP A 47 -15.95 -10.35 8.03
CA ASP A 47 -14.89 -9.34 7.97
C ASP A 47 -13.52 -10.01 8.21
N ILE A 48 -12.75 -10.16 7.14
CA ILE A 48 -11.58 -11.04 7.10
C ILE A 48 -10.31 -10.25 6.80
N PRO A 49 -9.33 -10.20 7.71
CA PRO A 49 -8.03 -9.64 7.41
C PRO A 49 -7.25 -10.52 6.43
N LEU A 50 -6.59 -9.93 5.45
CA LEU A 50 -5.70 -10.60 4.50
C LEU A 50 -4.35 -9.87 4.44
N VAL A 51 -3.36 -10.37 5.16
CA VAL A 51 -1.96 -9.92 5.05
C VAL A 51 -1.27 -10.74 3.97
N LEU A 52 -1.05 -10.12 2.82
CA LEU A 52 -0.39 -10.72 1.66
C LEU A 52 1.12 -10.55 1.75
N GLN A 53 1.85 -11.65 1.64
CA GLN A 53 3.30 -11.71 1.69
C GLN A 53 3.83 -12.77 0.71
N ASP A 54 5.10 -12.67 0.37
CA ASP A 54 5.81 -13.68 -0.39
C ASP A 54 7.10 -14.12 0.32
N ARG A 55 7.43 -15.42 0.22
CA ARG A 55 8.58 -16.03 0.87
C ARG A 55 9.28 -17.04 -0.03
N THR A 56 10.56 -17.25 0.22
CA THR A 56 11.33 -18.39 -0.28
C THR A 56 11.61 -19.30 0.89
N PHE A 57 11.44 -20.60 0.69
CA PHE A 57 11.71 -21.61 1.71
C PHE A 57 12.82 -22.55 1.25
N THR A 58 13.67 -22.97 2.18
CA THR A 58 14.62 -24.07 1.95
C THR A 58 13.86 -25.40 1.82
N GLN A 59 14.55 -26.47 1.43
CA GLN A 59 13.96 -27.81 1.39
C GLN A 59 13.43 -28.28 2.75
N ASP A 60 13.97 -27.73 3.86
CA ASP A 60 13.53 -27.99 5.23
C ASP A 60 12.50 -26.96 5.74
N TYR A 61 11.86 -26.21 4.82
CA TYR A 61 10.86 -25.20 5.10
C TYR A 61 11.33 -24.06 6.03
N GLN A 62 12.62 -23.74 6.01
CA GLN A 62 13.17 -22.58 6.71
C GLN A 62 13.19 -21.35 5.79
N ILE A 63 13.05 -20.16 6.36
CA ILE A 63 13.34 -18.92 5.63
C ILE A 63 14.87 -18.79 5.55
N PRO A 64 15.46 -18.67 4.34
CA PRO A 64 16.90 -18.56 4.21
C PRO A 64 17.37 -17.24 4.81
N PHE A 65 18.30 -17.34 5.77
CA PHE A 65 18.87 -16.20 6.49
C PHE A 65 20.18 -15.77 5.84
N ASP A 66 20.09 -15.40 4.56
CA ASP A 66 21.22 -14.79 3.84
C ASP A 66 20.77 -13.41 3.41
N PHE A 67 20.90 -12.42 4.30
CA PHE A 67 20.65 -10.99 4.05
C PHE A 67 21.95 -10.22 3.80
N GLU A 68 23.06 -10.90 3.49
CA GLU A 68 24.35 -10.24 3.30
C GLU A 68 24.34 -9.24 2.13
N ASP A 69 23.42 -9.43 1.17
CA ASP A 69 23.15 -8.49 0.10
C ASP A 69 21.76 -7.83 0.27
N THR A 70 21.77 -6.62 0.82
CA THR A 70 20.59 -5.76 0.98
C THR A 70 20.23 -5.01 -0.31
N HIS A 71 21.05 -5.09 -1.37
CA HIS A 71 20.78 -4.42 -2.65
C HIS A 71 19.65 -5.11 -3.43
N PHE A 72 19.36 -6.38 -3.14
CA PHE A 72 18.33 -7.13 -3.84
C PHE A 72 16.94 -6.98 -3.21
N LEU A 73 15.97 -6.52 -4.03
CA LEU A 73 14.55 -6.64 -3.71
C LEU A 73 14.21 -8.12 -3.50
N ARG A 74 13.84 -8.49 -2.27
CA ARG A 74 13.46 -9.87 -1.98
C ARG A 74 12.05 -10.15 -2.43
N ARG A 75 11.96 -10.95 -3.48
CA ARG A 75 10.72 -11.54 -3.98
C ARG A 75 10.78 -13.05 -3.80
N GLY A 76 9.81 -13.57 -3.06
CA GLY A 76 9.65 -14.98 -2.75
C GLY A 76 8.83 -15.71 -3.80
N ASN A 77 9.04 -17.01 -3.95
CA ASN A 77 8.29 -17.84 -4.90
C ASN A 77 7.04 -18.51 -4.30
N ALA A 78 6.90 -18.51 -2.98
CA ALA A 78 5.74 -19.02 -2.26
C ALA A 78 4.88 -17.86 -1.72
N MET A 79 3.60 -17.84 -2.11
CA MET A 79 2.65 -16.83 -1.65
C MET A 79 2.06 -17.22 -0.31
N VAL A 80 2.07 -16.27 0.61
CA VAL A 80 1.67 -16.44 1.99
C VAL A 80 0.55 -15.44 2.28
N VAL A 81 -0.59 -15.94 2.77
CA VAL A 81 -1.70 -15.11 3.25
C VAL A 81 -1.92 -15.44 4.72
N ASN A 82 -1.84 -14.43 5.59
CA ASN A 82 -1.92 -14.59 7.05
C ASN A 82 -0.97 -15.67 7.61
N GLY A 83 0.23 -15.78 7.05
CA GLY A 83 1.24 -16.76 7.46
C GLY A 83 1.07 -18.18 6.89
N ALA A 84 -0.01 -18.46 6.14
CA ALA A 84 -0.23 -19.75 5.50
C ALA A 84 0.10 -19.71 4.00
N ILE A 85 0.76 -20.76 3.48
CA ILE A 85 1.03 -20.89 2.04
C ILE A 85 -0.27 -21.25 1.32
N THR A 86 -0.72 -20.37 0.42
CA THR A 86 -1.93 -20.54 -0.41
C THR A 86 -3.12 -21.17 0.34
N PRO A 87 -3.68 -20.49 1.35
CA PRO A 87 -4.67 -21.08 2.24
C PRO A 87 -6.01 -21.37 1.54
N ASN A 88 -6.87 -22.09 2.27
CA ASN A 88 -8.27 -22.25 1.93
C ASN A 88 -9.09 -21.44 2.94
N TYR A 89 -10.11 -20.73 2.46
CA TYR A 89 -11.09 -20.01 3.26
C TYR A 89 -12.51 -20.49 2.90
N GLU A 90 -13.40 -20.59 3.87
CA GLU A 90 -14.81 -20.90 3.66
C GLU A 90 -15.63 -19.64 3.93
N ALA A 91 -16.08 -18.98 2.86
CA ALA A 91 -16.90 -17.78 2.94
C ALA A 91 -18.37 -18.13 3.18
N PRO A 92 -19.12 -17.38 4.01
CA PRO A 92 -20.57 -17.48 4.02
C PRO A 92 -21.17 -16.97 2.70
N ALA A 93 -22.28 -17.54 2.23
CA ALA A 93 -22.97 -17.14 1.00
C ALA A 93 -23.67 -15.77 1.11
N GLN A 94 -22.90 -14.70 1.21
CA GLN A 94 -23.34 -13.32 1.40
C GLN A 94 -22.25 -12.34 0.95
N MET A 95 -22.42 -11.04 1.22
CA MET A 95 -21.34 -10.07 1.11
C MET A 95 -20.29 -10.32 2.21
N VAL A 96 -19.02 -10.39 1.83
CA VAL A 96 -17.88 -10.54 2.73
C VAL A 96 -16.89 -9.41 2.50
N ARG A 97 -16.39 -8.82 3.57
CA ARG A 97 -15.35 -7.78 3.58
C ARG A 97 -13.97 -8.43 3.74
N PHE A 98 -13.04 -8.07 2.87
CA PHE A 98 -11.63 -8.36 3.02
C PHE A 98 -10.84 -7.08 3.32
N ARG A 99 -10.05 -7.10 4.39
CA ARG A 99 -9.11 -6.02 4.75
C ARG A 99 -7.72 -6.43 4.29
N VAL A 100 -7.33 -5.98 3.11
CA VAL A 100 -6.15 -6.46 2.42
C VAL A 100 -4.97 -5.53 2.67
N LEU A 101 -3.87 -6.08 3.14
CA LEU A 101 -2.56 -5.43 3.27
C LEU A 101 -1.57 -6.11 2.34
N ASN A 102 -0.83 -5.34 1.55
CA ASN A 102 0.42 -5.83 0.97
C ASN A 102 1.58 -5.60 1.95
N GLY A 103 1.89 -6.65 2.73
CA GLY A 103 2.99 -6.65 3.71
C GLY A 103 4.28 -7.27 3.17
N SER A 104 4.47 -7.29 1.85
CA SER A 104 5.64 -7.85 1.18
C SER A 104 6.80 -6.85 1.16
N ASN A 105 8.04 -7.34 1.01
CA ASN A 105 9.21 -6.47 0.88
C ASN A 105 9.22 -5.66 -0.42
N GLY A 106 8.74 -6.26 -1.52
CA GLY A 106 8.83 -5.64 -2.83
C GLY A 106 7.93 -6.22 -3.92
N ARG A 107 7.06 -7.17 -3.59
CA ARG A 107 6.11 -7.74 -4.57
C ARG A 107 4.85 -6.89 -4.64
N ARG A 108 4.40 -6.63 -5.86
CA ARG A 108 3.09 -6.04 -6.15
C ARG A 108 2.08 -7.15 -6.41
N PHE A 109 0.82 -6.91 -6.03
CA PHE A 109 -0.29 -7.79 -6.41
C PHE A 109 -1.27 -7.06 -7.33
N TYR A 110 -1.84 -7.79 -8.30
CA TYR A 110 -2.97 -7.31 -9.11
C TYR A 110 -4.20 -8.16 -8.81
N LEU A 111 -4.87 -7.81 -7.72
CA LEU A 111 -5.88 -8.63 -7.07
C LEU A 111 -7.13 -8.79 -7.94
N GLY A 112 -7.66 -10.01 -8.01
CA GLY A 112 -8.96 -10.29 -8.60
C GLY A 112 -9.42 -11.73 -8.34
N PHE A 113 -10.58 -12.07 -8.87
CA PHE A 113 -11.18 -13.40 -8.71
C PHE A 113 -11.10 -14.21 -10.01
N SER A 114 -10.91 -15.54 -9.89
CA SER A 114 -10.68 -16.44 -11.04
C SER A 114 -11.86 -16.55 -12.01
N ASP A 115 -13.07 -16.25 -11.58
CA ASP A 115 -14.27 -16.17 -12.42
C ASP A 115 -14.52 -14.78 -13.03
N GLY A 116 -13.66 -13.81 -12.72
CA GLY A 116 -13.78 -12.44 -13.18
C GLY A 116 -14.94 -11.66 -12.57
N ARG A 117 -15.49 -12.08 -11.40
CA ARG A 117 -16.53 -11.32 -10.69
C ARG A 117 -16.03 -9.92 -10.29
N ASP A 118 -16.98 -9.01 -10.18
CA ASP A 118 -16.72 -7.67 -9.67
C ASP A 118 -16.61 -7.70 -8.15
N PHE A 119 -15.88 -6.73 -7.60
CA PHE A 119 -15.86 -6.43 -6.17
C PHE A 119 -15.94 -4.91 -5.96
N TYR A 120 -16.30 -4.52 -4.75
CA TYR A 120 -16.42 -3.13 -4.33
C TYR A 120 -15.20 -2.76 -3.49
N GLN A 121 -14.36 -1.82 -3.93
CA GLN A 121 -13.46 -1.16 -3.00
C GLN A 121 -14.26 -0.15 -2.16
N ILE A 122 -14.18 -0.26 -0.84
CA ILE A 122 -14.90 0.58 0.11
C ILE A 122 -13.96 1.45 0.94
N GLY A 123 -12.67 1.12 1.00
CA GLY A 123 -11.67 1.88 1.74
C GLY A 123 -10.28 1.84 1.11
N SER A 124 -9.47 2.83 1.48
CA SER A 124 -8.05 2.98 1.18
C SER A 124 -7.24 3.03 2.49
N ASP A 125 -5.93 3.32 2.42
CA ASP A 125 -5.05 3.39 3.59
C ASP A 125 -5.62 4.24 4.74
N GLY A 126 -6.27 5.34 4.39
CA GLY A 126 -6.80 6.33 5.33
C GLY A 126 -8.25 6.13 5.77
N GLY A 127 -8.89 5.03 5.39
CA GLY A 127 -10.25 4.68 5.82
C GLY A 127 -11.22 4.55 4.64
N LEU A 128 -12.51 4.73 4.92
CA LEU A 128 -13.56 4.57 3.91
C LEU A 128 -13.47 5.62 2.80
N LEU A 129 -13.75 5.19 1.57
CA LEU A 129 -14.04 6.07 0.44
C LEU A 129 -15.38 6.80 0.67
N GLU A 130 -15.71 7.79 -0.13
CA GLU A 130 -17.04 8.44 -0.02
C GLU A 130 -18.17 7.52 -0.54
N ALA A 131 -17.87 6.72 -1.56
CA ALA A 131 -18.78 5.76 -2.19
C ALA A 131 -18.00 4.51 -2.61
N PRO A 132 -18.66 3.34 -2.72
CA PRO A 132 -17.99 2.13 -3.17
C PRO A 132 -17.61 2.23 -4.65
N GLU A 133 -16.39 1.83 -4.99
CA GLU A 133 -15.91 1.76 -6.37
C GLU A 133 -15.91 0.32 -6.87
N ILE A 134 -16.62 0.05 -7.97
CA ILE A 134 -16.76 -1.29 -8.55
C ILE A 134 -15.59 -1.55 -9.50
N MET A 135 -14.92 -2.69 -9.33
CA MET A 135 -13.81 -3.08 -10.20
C MET A 135 -13.63 -4.61 -10.26
N LYS A 136 -12.87 -5.08 -11.26
CA LYS A 136 -12.48 -6.49 -11.42
C LYS A 136 -11.06 -6.79 -10.98
N ARG A 137 -10.24 -5.73 -10.91
CA ARG A 137 -8.81 -5.79 -10.65
C ARG A 137 -8.38 -4.60 -9.82
N LYS A 138 -7.44 -4.81 -8.92
CA LYS A 138 -6.81 -3.72 -8.15
C LYS A 138 -5.33 -3.97 -7.97
N SER A 139 -4.51 -3.01 -8.41
CA SER A 139 -3.09 -2.98 -8.08
C SER A 139 -2.91 -2.62 -6.61
N LEU A 140 -2.02 -3.31 -5.92
CA LEU A 140 -1.67 -3.07 -4.53
C LEU A 140 -0.14 -3.16 -4.36
N ALA A 141 0.50 -2.02 -4.19
CA ALA A 141 1.94 -1.92 -3.95
C ALA A 141 2.27 -2.18 -2.46
N PRO A 142 3.53 -2.52 -2.13
CA PRO A 142 3.97 -2.68 -0.74
C PRO A 142 3.59 -1.49 0.16
N GLY A 143 3.04 -1.78 1.33
CA GLY A 143 2.59 -0.79 2.32
C GLY A 143 1.15 -0.28 2.13
N GLU A 144 0.56 -0.48 0.95
CA GLU A 144 -0.83 -0.09 0.70
C GLU A 144 -1.83 -1.05 1.37
N ARG A 145 -2.97 -0.48 1.77
CA ARG A 145 -4.15 -1.23 2.23
C ARG A 145 -5.38 -0.86 1.44
N ILE A 146 -6.22 -1.85 1.22
CA ILE A 146 -7.57 -1.66 0.70
C ILE A 146 -8.56 -2.47 1.51
N GLU A 147 -9.78 -1.99 1.54
CA GLU A 147 -10.89 -2.76 2.05
C GLU A 147 -11.85 -3.01 0.90
N ILE A 148 -12.13 -4.28 0.62
CA ILE A 148 -13.00 -4.70 -0.49
C ILE A 148 -14.18 -5.51 0.03
N ILE A 149 -15.34 -5.41 -0.62
CA ILE A 149 -16.49 -6.28 -0.42
C ILE A 149 -16.71 -7.11 -1.68
N VAL A 150 -16.96 -8.40 -1.48
CA VAL A 150 -17.17 -9.38 -2.53
C VAL A 150 -18.47 -10.13 -2.26
N ASP A 151 -19.25 -10.34 -3.30
CA ASP A 151 -20.50 -11.09 -3.23
C ASP A 151 -20.24 -12.59 -3.45
N PHE A 152 -20.56 -13.39 -2.44
CA PHE A 152 -20.53 -14.87 -2.48
C PHE A 152 -21.93 -15.48 -2.41
N SER A 153 -23.00 -14.69 -2.54
CA SER A 153 -24.38 -15.16 -2.41
C SER A 153 -24.82 -16.17 -3.48
N ASP A 154 -24.05 -16.31 -4.56
CA ASP A 154 -24.30 -17.31 -5.61
C ASP A 154 -23.88 -18.73 -5.20
N GLY A 155 -23.16 -18.89 -4.09
CA GLY A 155 -22.70 -20.18 -3.57
C GLY A 155 -21.56 -20.80 -4.37
N THR A 156 -20.96 -20.10 -5.33
CA THR A 156 -19.96 -20.67 -6.24
C THR A 156 -18.55 -20.50 -5.66
N PRO A 157 -17.78 -21.59 -5.45
CA PRO A 157 -16.37 -21.51 -5.10
C PRO A 157 -15.56 -20.73 -6.13
N VAL A 158 -14.54 -20.01 -5.67
CA VAL A 158 -13.70 -19.15 -6.51
C VAL A 158 -12.30 -19.01 -5.90
N ASP A 159 -11.34 -18.56 -6.68
CA ASP A 159 -9.99 -18.29 -6.20
C ASP A 159 -9.71 -16.79 -6.17
N LEU A 160 -9.05 -16.34 -5.11
CA LEU A 160 -8.37 -15.05 -5.09
C LEU A 160 -7.01 -15.22 -5.78
N MET A 161 -6.77 -14.39 -6.79
CA MET A 161 -5.62 -14.46 -7.68
C MET A 161 -4.88 -13.11 -7.71
N SER A 162 -3.59 -13.15 -8.05
CA SER A 162 -2.89 -12.01 -8.63
C SER A 162 -2.81 -12.21 -10.14
N PHE A 163 -3.34 -11.25 -10.90
CA PHE A 163 -3.36 -11.25 -12.36
C PHE A 163 -2.18 -10.47 -12.95
N SER A 164 -0.95 -10.75 -12.50
CA SER A 164 0.22 -9.93 -12.85
C SER A 164 0.45 -9.83 -14.36
N SER A 165 -0.03 -10.79 -15.16
CA SER A 165 0.06 -10.73 -16.63
C SER A 165 -0.76 -9.60 -17.26
N GLU A 166 -1.75 -9.08 -16.54
CA GLU A 166 -2.61 -7.98 -16.96
C GLU A 166 -2.10 -6.59 -16.52
N LEU A 167 -1.00 -6.52 -15.76
CA LEU A 167 -0.42 -5.25 -15.30
C LEU A 167 0.03 -4.39 -16.49
N MET A 168 0.07 -3.07 -16.30
CA MET A 168 0.61 -2.16 -17.31
C MET A 168 2.08 -2.51 -17.61
N PRO A 169 2.54 -2.44 -18.88
CA PRO A 169 3.93 -2.77 -19.22
C PRO A 169 4.97 -1.99 -18.42
N SER A 170 4.70 -0.70 -18.13
CA SER A 170 5.58 0.15 -17.31
C SER A 170 5.77 -0.34 -15.87
N LEU A 171 4.97 -1.31 -15.41
CA LEU A 171 5.06 -1.93 -14.09
C LEU A 171 5.74 -3.31 -14.13
N GLN A 172 6.14 -3.80 -15.31
CA GLN A 172 6.75 -5.11 -15.59
C GLN A 172 8.09 -4.95 -16.35
N GLU A 173 8.78 -3.82 -16.15
CA GLU A 173 9.99 -3.45 -16.90
C GLU A 173 11.27 -3.56 -16.05
N SER A 174 11.20 -4.06 -14.82
CA SER A 174 12.35 -4.11 -13.92
C SER A 174 13.23 -5.32 -14.22
N ASP A 175 14.55 -5.11 -14.19
CA ASP A 175 15.52 -6.21 -14.26
C ASP A 175 15.47 -7.13 -13.02
N LEU A 176 14.76 -6.71 -11.97
CA LEU A 176 14.50 -7.45 -10.74
C LEU A 176 13.16 -8.21 -10.78
N ASP A 177 12.38 -8.08 -11.86
CA ASP A 177 11.13 -8.82 -12.05
C ASP A 177 11.38 -10.33 -12.24
N ASP A 178 10.56 -11.13 -11.56
CA ASP A 178 10.51 -12.58 -11.75
C ASP A 178 9.24 -13.03 -12.50
N GLU A 179 9.10 -14.34 -12.70
CA GLU A 179 7.94 -14.90 -13.40
C GLU A 179 6.60 -14.46 -12.77
N ARG A 180 6.53 -14.29 -11.45
CA ARG A 180 5.29 -13.91 -10.75
C ARG A 180 4.95 -12.43 -10.93
N ASP A 181 5.90 -11.60 -11.32
CA ASP A 181 5.63 -10.19 -11.62
C ASP A 181 5.00 -9.99 -13.01
N SER A 182 4.95 -11.04 -13.83
CA SER A 182 4.38 -11.01 -15.19
C SER A 182 3.43 -12.18 -15.52
N ALA A 183 3.22 -13.12 -14.59
CA ALA A 183 2.31 -14.25 -14.76
C ALA A 183 1.29 -14.33 -13.63
N ASP A 184 0.10 -14.85 -13.94
CA ASP A 184 -0.98 -14.97 -12.96
C ASP A 184 -0.68 -16.09 -11.94
N PHE A 185 -1.10 -15.88 -10.69
CA PHE A 185 -0.88 -16.86 -9.64
C PHE A 185 -1.94 -16.85 -8.55
N LEU A 186 -2.13 -18.02 -7.92
CA LEU A 186 -3.07 -18.24 -6.84
C LEU A 186 -2.57 -17.62 -5.53
N LEU A 187 -3.46 -16.89 -4.86
CA LEU A 187 -3.24 -16.37 -3.50
C LEU A 187 -3.99 -17.21 -2.45
N MET A 188 -5.27 -17.51 -2.69
CA MET A 188 -6.13 -18.20 -1.73
C MET A 188 -7.30 -18.88 -2.46
N ASN A 189 -7.65 -20.11 -2.06
CA ASN A 189 -8.84 -20.80 -2.54
C ASN A 189 -10.02 -20.43 -1.64
N ILE A 190 -11.19 -20.16 -2.21
CA ILE A 190 -12.39 -19.76 -1.47
C ILE A 190 -13.53 -20.74 -1.77
N ALA A 191 -13.87 -21.55 -0.76
CA ALA A 191 -15.11 -22.30 -0.74
C ALA A 191 -16.25 -21.40 -0.25
N VAL A 192 -17.50 -21.75 -0.58
CA VAL A 192 -18.68 -21.02 -0.11
C VAL A 192 -19.61 -21.98 0.63
N GLY A 193 -19.95 -21.61 1.87
CA GLY A 193 -20.85 -22.33 2.76
C GLY A 193 -22.23 -21.66 2.87
N GLU A 194 -22.95 -21.93 3.96
CA GLU A 194 -24.25 -21.32 4.22
C GLU A 194 -24.11 -19.85 4.65
N ALA A 195 -25.13 -19.04 4.34
CA ALA A 195 -25.19 -17.65 4.81
C ALA A 195 -25.37 -17.58 6.33
N THR A 196 -24.90 -16.48 6.95
CA THR A 196 -25.15 -16.23 8.38
C THR A 196 -26.59 -15.80 8.64
N ALA A 197 -27.00 -15.80 9.92
CA ALA A 197 -28.36 -15.41 10.29
C ALA A 197 -28.70 -13.95 9.95
N ASN A 198 -27.70 -13.06 9.96
CA ASN A 198 -27.84 -11.63 9.67
C ASN A 198 -27.05 -11.25 8.41
N ALA A 199 -27.17 -12.07 7.37
CA ALA A 199 -26.41 -11.90 6.14
C ALA A 199 -26.54 -10.48 5.55
N VAL A 200 -25.39 -9.86 5.28
CA VAL A 200 -25.31 -8.61 4.54
C VAL A 200 -25.40 -8.93 3.04
N THR A 201 -26.33 -8.29 2.33
CA THR A 201 -26.60 -8.59 0.91
C THR A 201 -26.42 -7.41 -0.03
N SER A 202 -25.98 -6.25 0.48
CA SER A 202 -25.76 -5.05 -0.32
C SER A 202 -24.72 -4.14 0.33
N VAL A 203 -24.11 -3.28 -0.49
CA VAL A 203 -23.16 -2.26 -0.05
C VAL A 203 -23.85 -0.89 -0.06
N PRO A 204 -23.75 -0.07 1.01
CA PRO A 204 -24.26 1.29 1.02
C PRO A 204 -23.66 2.15 -0.11
N ALA A 205 -24.47 3.02 -0.70
CA ALA A 205 -24.02 3.91 -1.78
C ALA A 205 -23.16 5.09 -1.28
N GLN A 206 -23.32 5.48 -0.01
CA GLN A 206 -22.50 6.48 0.69
C GLN A 206 -21.85 5.78 1.87
N LEU A 207 -20.53 5.93 2.01
CA LEU A 207 -19.73 5.26 3.03
C LEU A 207 -19.16 6.26 4.04
N ALA A 208 -18.65 7.40 3.58
CA ALA A 208 -18.11 8.44 4.44
C ALA A 208 -18.27 9.83 3.81
N THR A 209 -18.01 10.88 4.59
CA THR A 209 -17.75 12.23 4.08
C THR A 209 -16.27 12.58 4.25
N ILE A 210 -15.60 12.96 3.17
CA ILE A 210 -14.21 13.42 3.21
C ILE A 210 -14.21 14.94 3.07
N GLU A 211 -13.71 15.64 4.10
CA GLU A 211 -13.48 17.08 4.01
C GLU A 211 -12.27 17.30 3.12
N ARG A 212 -12.51 17.87 1.93
CA ARG A 212 -11.50 18.04 0.88
C ARG A 212 -10.64 19.27 1.15
N LEU A 213 -9.33 19.10 1.09
CA LEU A 213 -8.36 20.20 1.16
C LEU A 213 -8.42 21.02 -0.13
N ASN A 214 -8.24 22.33 0.00
CA ASN A 214 -8.16 23.24 -1.13
C ASN A 214 -6.69 23.55 -1.46
N GLU A 215 -6.28 23.31 -2.71
CA GLU A 215 -4.90 23.61 -3.15
C GLU A 215 -4.49 25.07 -2.89
N ALA A 216 -5.44 26.01 -2.90
CA ALA A 216 -5.17 27.42 -2.64
C ALA A 216 -4.77 27.72 -1.18
N ASP A 217 -5.06 26.80 -0.25
CA ASP A 217 -4.69 26.93 1.16
C ASP A 217 -3.27 26.39 1.42
N SER A 218 -2.63 25.77 0.42
CA SER A 218 -1.27 25.28 0.53
C SER A 218 -0.27 26.42 0.73
N VAL A 219 0.50 26.36 1.82
CA VAL A 219 1.53 27.34 2.12
C VAL A 219 2.84 27.04 1.40
N LYS A 220 3.03 25.79 0.93
CA LYS A 220 4.26 25.33 0.31
C LYS A 220 4.04 24.12 -0.60
N THR A 221 4.74 24.15 -1.74
CA THR A 221 4.94 22.97 -2.59
C THR A 221 6.37 22.46 -2.41
N ARG A 222 6.53 21.17 -2.09
CA ARG A 222 7.83 20.48 -1.96
C ARG A 222 8.02 19.48 -3.09
N ASN A 223 9.27 19.26 -3.49
CA ASN A 223 9.61 18.33 -4.57
C ASN A 223 10.49 17.20 -4.02
N PHE A 224 10.14 15.97 -4.38
CA PHE A 224 10.86 14.77 -3.99
C PHE A 224 11.17 13.94 -5.23
N ALA A 225 12.45 13.70 -5.48
CA ALA A 225 12.94 12.88 -6.58
C ALA A 225 13.54 11.59 -6.03
N LEU A 226 12.91 10.47 -6.37
CA LEU A 226 13.35 9.12 -6.03
C LEU A 226 14.37 8.67 -7.08
N SER A 227 15.59 8.34 -6.65
CA SER A 227 16.70 8.09 -7.57
C SER A 227 17.76 7.14 -7.00
N PHE A 228 18.68 6.73 -7.87
CA PHE A 228 19.83 5.89 -7.55
C PHE A 228 21.14 6.59 -7.95
N PRO A 229 21.55 7.67 -7.25
CA PRO A 229 22.78 8.39 -7.57
C PRO A 229 24.02 7.51 -7.43
N GLU A 230 25.01 7.75 -8.30
CA GLU A 230 26.35 7.20 -8.09
C GLU A 230 27.02 7.87 -6.88
N ASN A 231 27.86 7.13 -6.15
CA ASN A 231 28.71 7.63 -5.06
C ASN A 231 27.97 8.10 -3.79
N LEU A 232 26.88 7.42 -3.41
CA LEU A 232 26.28 7.59 -2.10
C LEU A 232 27.21 7.10 -0.96
N PRO A 233 27.06 7.63 0.27
CA PRO A 233 27.90 7.24 1.40
C PRO A 233 27.61 5.81 1.88
N GLY A 234 28.65 5.12 2.36
CA GLY A 234 28.52 3.78 2.95
C GLY A 234 28.03 2.74 1.94
N ASN A 235 27.04 1.94 2.34
CA ASN A 235 26.42 0.92 1.50
C ASN A 235 25.13 1.40 0.80
N ALA A 236 24.79 2.69 0.97
CA ALA A 236 23.57 3.24 0.39
C ALA A 236 23.64 3.22 -1.15
N PHE A 237 22.50 2.98 -1.77
CA PHE A 237 22.36 2.88 -3.22
C PHE A 237 21.13 3.63 -3.75
N ALA A 238 20.23 4.03 -2.85
CA ALA A 238 18.99 4.69 -3.18
C ALA A 238 18.87 5.99 -2.37
N ALA A 239 18.18 6.98 -2.92
CA ALA A 239 18.14 8.33 -2.35
C ALA A 239 16.84 9.07 -2.65
N ILE A 240 16.53 10.03 -1.79
CA ILE A 240 15.53 11.06 -2.03
C ILE A 240 16.25 12.40 -2.21
N ASN A 241 15.97 13.10 -3.30
CA ASN A 241 16.63 14.37 -3.65
C ASN A 241 18.18 14.26 -3.70
N GLY A 242 18.70 13.09 -4.09
CA GLY A 242 20.14 12.83 -4.19
C GLY A 242 20.84 12.53 -2.86
N HIS A 243 20.10 12.47 -1.76
CA HIS A 243 20.63 12.18 -0.43
C HIS A 243 20.08 10.84 0.09
N ALA A 244 20.97 10.00 0.60
CA ALA A 244 20.60 8.84 1.39
C ALA A 244 20.24 9.28 2.81
N MET A 245 19.40 8.49 3.49
CA MET A 245 19.00 8.70 4.88
C MET A 245 20.19 8.98 5.81
N ASP A 246 20.12 10.08 6.54
CA ASP A 246 20.98 10.38 7.70
C ASP A 246 20.07 10.61 8.92
N ILE A 247 20.23 9.75 9.94
CA ILE A 247 19.41 9.79 11.15
C ILE A 247 19.56 11.11 11.93
N ASN A 248 20.65 11.85 11.71
CA ASN A 248 20.94 13.10 12.42
C ASN A 248 20.42 14.34 11.70
N ILE A 249 19.75 14.19 10.54
CA ILE A 249 19.30 15.31 9.71
C ILE A 249 17.79 15.23 9.49
N PHE A 250 17.08 16.29 9.88
CA PHE A 250 15.73 16.57 9.42
C PHE A 250 15.83 17.33 8.10
N SER A 251 15.40 16.70 7.00
CA SER A 251 15.44 17.33 5.67
C SER A 251 14.37 18.40 5.52
N GLU A 252 13.22 18.18 6.16
CA GLU A 252 12.09 19.10 6.07
C GLU A 252 11.67 19.60 7.46
N ILE A 253 11.27 20.87 7.52
CA ILE A 253 10.67 21.50 8.70
C ILE A 253 9.30 22.03 8.27
N ILE A 254 8.26 21.65 8.98
CA ILE A 254 6.85 21.93 8.68
C ILE A 254 6.22 22.58 9.90
N ARG A 255 5.30 23.54 9.74
CA ARG A 255 4.60 24.11 10.90
C ARG A 255 3.28 23.39 11.14
N LEU A 256 2.93 23.27 12.41
CA LEU A 256 1.62 22.79 12.82
C LEU A 256 0.53 23.70 12.22
N GLY A 257 -0.46 23.08 11.60
CA GLY A 257 -1.55 23.72 10.88
C GLY A 257 -1.26 24.02 9.41
N ASP A 258 -0.02 23.84 8.93
CA ASP A 258 0.29 24.02 7.51
C ASP A 258 -0.43 22.98 6.67
N THR A 259 -1.04 23.45 5.58
CA THR A 259 -1.41 22.60 4.43
C THR A 259 -0.26 22.68 3.44
N GLU A 260 0.25 21.53 2.98
CA GLU A 260 1.32 21.48 1.99
C GLU A 260 0.97 20.57 0.82
N ILE A 261 1.56 20.87 -0.33
CA ILE A 261 1.53 20.00 -1.51
C ILE A 261 2.92 19.38 -1.68
N TRP A 262 2.97 18.07 -1.82
CA TRP A 262 4.21 17.36 -2.12
C TRP A 262 4.12 16.78 -3.54
N GLU A 263 5.13 17.06 -4.37
CA GLU A 263 5.27 16.52 -5.72
C GLU A 263 6.37 15.48 -5.71
N ILE A 264 5.99 14.23 -5.93
CA ILE A 264 6.88 13.07 -5.85
C ILE A 264 7.07 12.51 -7.24
N SER A 265 8.33 12.33 -7.65
CA SER A 265 8.71 11.84 -8.97
C SER A 265 9.75 10.72 -8.86
N ALA A 266 9.77 9.84 -9.85
CA ALA A 266 10.81 8.82 -10.02
C ALA A 266 11.56 9.04 -11.34
N PRO A 267 12.47 10.05 -11.41
CA PRO A 267 13.26 10.33 -12.60
C PRO A 267 14.35 9.27 -12.78
N GLY A 268 14.00 8.18 -13.46
CA GLY A 268 14.91 7.08 -13.80
C GLY A 268 14.72 5.85 -12.91
N ASN A 269 15.13 4.69 -13.44
CA ASN A 269 14.87 3.31 -12.99
C ASN A 269 13.52 2.70 -13.47
N PRO A 270 13.48 1.44 -13.97
CA PRO A 270 12.24 0.70 -14.24
C PRO A 270 11.31 0.39 -13.03
N GLU A 271 11.79 0.34 -11.79
CA GLU A 271 10.91 0.05 -10.65
C GLU A 271 9.92 1.19 -10.35
N SER A 272 8.70 0.84 -9.94
CA SER A 272 7.81 1.79 -9.28
C SER A 272 8.17 1.92 -7.80
N HIS A 273 7.89 3.07 -7.21
CA HIS A 273 8.18 3.34 -5.82
C HIS A 273 6.89 3.64 -5.04
N PRO A 274 6.35 2.73 -4.20
CA PRO A 274 5.35 3.10 -3.21
C PRO A 274 5.99 4.09 -2.24
N PHE A 275 5.53 5.33 -2.23
CA PHE A 275 6.06 6.39 -1.38
C PHE A 275 5.12 6.60 -0.19
N HIS A 276 5.65 6.42 1.01
CA HIS A 276 4.92 6.51 2.27
C HIS A 276 5.34 7.75 3.06
N ILE A 277 4.37 8.42 3.67
CA ILE A 277 4.57 9.60 4.55
C ILE A 277 3.96 9.25 5.91
N HIS A 278 4.74 9.37 6.98
CA HIS A 278 4.27 9.18 8.36
C HIS A 278 3.43 10.39 8.83
N ASP A 279 2.83 10.30 10.02
CA ASP A 279 2.02 11.34 10.70
C ASP A 279 0.66 11.59 10.05
N VAL A 280 0.64 11.91 8.75
CA VAL A 280 -0.53 12.42 8.05
C VAL A 280 -1.09 11.42 7.04
N GLN A 281 -2.36 11.65 6.69
CA GLN A 281 -2.96 11.11 5.48
C GLN A 281 -3.07 12.23 4.45
N PHE A 282 -3.06 11.86 3.17
CA PHE A 282 -3.08 12.78 2.06
C PHE A 282 -4.14 12.43 1.02
N GLU A 283 -4.54 13.43 0.25
CA GLU A 283 -5.32 13.28 -0.97
C GLU A 283 -4.41 13.31 -2.18
N ILE A 284 -4.66 12.44 -3.17
CA ILE A 284 -3.95 12.48 -4.45
C ILE A 284 -4.64 13.51 -5.35
N LEU A 285 -3.94 14.61 -5.66
CA LEU A 285 -4.46 15.68 -6.51
C LEU A 285 -4.39 15.31 -7.99
N SER A 286 -3.21 14.85 -8.43
CA SER A 286 -2.99 14.53 -9.83
C SER A 286 -1.79 13.63 -10.08
N ARG A 287 -1.80 12.97 -11.23
CA ARG A 287 -0.66 12.25 -11.82
C ARG A 287 -0.37 12.86 -13.19
N HIS A 288 0.90 13.00 -13.56
CA HIS A 288 1.31 13.48 -14.88
C HIS A 288 2.66 12.88 -15.27
N PHE A 289 3.02 12.96 -16.55
CA PHE A 289 4.35 12.55 -17.00
C PHE A 289 5.41 13.55 -16.53
N THR A 290 6.52 13.06 -15.97
CA THR A 290 7.59 13.92 -15.43
C THR A 290 8.22 14.83 -16.50
N ASP A 291 8.27 14.39 -17.75
CA ASP A 291 8.77 15.16 -18.89
C ASP A 291 7.71 15.98 -19.62
N ASP A 292 6.41 15.77 -19.33
CA ASP A 292 5.29 16.54 -19.84
C ASP A 292 4.21 16.77 -18.76
N PRO A 293 4.36 17.81 -17.93
CA PRO A 293 3.41 18.10 -16.86
C PRO A 293 2.05 18.58 -17.34
N HIS A 294 1.87 18.81 -18.64
CA HIS A 294 0.58 19.20 -19.22
C HIS A 294 -0.29 18.00 -19.60
N THR A 295 0.29 16.81 -19.68
CA THR A 295 -0.45 15.58 -19.96
C THR A 295 -0.80 14.86 -18.66
N ALA A 296 -2.05 15.02 -18.25
CA ALA A 296 -2.60 14.36 -17.08
C ALA A 296 -2.70 12.84 -17.30
N ILE A 297 -2.33 12.09 -16.27
CA ILE A 297 -2.57 10.65 -16.14
C ILE A 297 -3.77 10.50 -15.20
N PRO A 298 -4.82 9.75 -15.58
CA PRO A 298 -5.94 9.49 -14.69
C PRO A 298 -5.48 8.86 -13.37
N LEU A 299 -6.13 9.23 -12.27
CA LEU A 299 -5.98 8.50 -11.01
C LEU A 299 -6.47 7.06 -11.19
N GLN A 300 -5.86 6.14 -10.44
CA GLN A 300 -6.29 4.76 -10.42
C GLN A 300 -7.62 4.65 -9.66
N PRO A 301 -8.50 3.69 -10.01
CA PRO A 301 -9.65 3.36 -9.18
C PRO A 301 -9.24 3.12 -7.73
N GLY A 302 -9.99 3.68 -6.78
CA GLY A 302 -9.74 3.60 -5.35
C GLY A 302 -8.71 4.57 -4.79
N GLU A 303 -8.23 5.53 -5.60
CA GLU A 303 -7.36 6.63 -5.16
C GLU A 303 -8.13 7.91 -4.77
N SER A 304 -9.46 7.87 -4.80
CA SER A 304 -10.32 9.01 -4.46
C SER A 304 -10.41 9.30 -2.96
N GLY A 305 -9.96 8.36 -2.11
CA GLY A 305 -9.96 8.48 -0.65
C GLY A 305 -8.71 9.13 -0.07
N LEU A 306 -8.56 9.01 1.25
CA LEU A 306 -7.35 9.37 1.96
C LEU A 306 -6.34 8.22 1.90
N LYS A 307 -5.08 8.54 1.62
CA LYS A 307 -3.97 7.58 1.53
C LYS A 307 -2.81 8.01 2.41
N ASP A 308 -1.91 7.08 2.69
CA ASP A 308 -0.61 7.39 3.30
C ASP A 308 0.55 6.80 2.51
N THR A 309 0.25 5.95 1.53
CA THR A 309 1.22 5.33 0.63
C THR A 309 0.72 5.47 -0.80
N VAL A 310 1.57 5.89 -1.74
CA VAL A 310 1.18 6.05 -3.15
C VAL A 310 2.23 5.51 -4.11
N GLU A 311 1.81 4.71 -5.09
CA GLU A 311 2.73 4.17 -6.09
C GLU A 311 3.16 5.26 -7.09
N ILE A 312 4.46 5.55 -7.12
CA ILE A 312 5.12 6.43 -8.07
C ILE A 312 5.71 5.58 -9.19
N VAL A 313 5.04 5.55 -10.34
CA VAL A 313 5.51 4.82 -11.51
C VAL A 313 6.63 5.61 -12.19
N LYS A 314 7.59 4.89 -12.78
CA LYS A 314 8.67 5.47 -13.60
C LYS A 314 8.15 6.54 -14.56
N GLY A 315 8.82 7.69 -14.56
CA GLY A 315 8.50 8.80 -15.46
C GLY A 315 7.17 9.47 -15.17
N GLN A 316 6.54 9.18 -14.01
CA GLN A 316 5.40 9.91 -13.50
C GLN A 316 5.78 10.77 -12.32
N THR A 317 5.04 11.86 -12.18
CA THR A 317 5.02 12.71 -10.99
C THR A 317 3.63 12.66 -10.40
N VAL A 318 3.54 12.47 -9.08
CA VAL A 318 2.29 12.47 -8.31
C VAL A 318 2.27 13.67 -7.38
N ARG A 319 1.18 14.44 -7.42
CA ARG A 319 0.94 15.55 -6.50
C ARG A 319 -0.02 15.09 -5.41
N VAL A 320 0.38 15.24 -4.16
CA VAL A 320 -0.46 14.93 -3.00
C VAL A 320 -0.61 16.18 -2.12
N ILE A 321 -1.75 16.33 -1.46
CA ILE A 321 -2.02 17.42 -0.51
C ILE A 321 -2.35 16.84 0.85
N MET A 322 -1.81 17.47 1.90
CA MET A 322 -1.99 17.05 3.28
C MET A 322 -1.96 18.25 4.21
N LYS A 323 -2.44 18.04 5.43
CA LYS A 323 -2.44 19.05 6.48
C LYS A 323 -1.88 18.45 7.76
N PHE A 324 -0.95 19.15 8.39
CA PHE A 324 -0.27 18.70 9.61
C PHE A 324 -1.02 19.25 10.81
N GLU A 325 -1.96 18.49 11.38
CA GLU A 325 -2.94 19.01 12.34
C GLU A 325 -2.62 18.70 13.81
N ASP A 326 -1.73 17.75 14.06
CA ASP A 326 -1.41 17.26 15.39
C ASP A 326 0.10 17.03 15.62
N PHE A 327 0.45 16.85 16.89
CA PHE A 327 1.78 16.46 17.39
C PHE A 327 2.99 17.18 16.77
N ALA A 328 3.23 18.42 17.21
CA ALA A 328 4.48 19.13 16.97
C ALA A 328 5.57 18.73 17.99
N ASP A 329 6.75 18.34 17.51
CA ASP A 329 7.93 18.08 18.32
C ASP A 329 9.20 18.45 17.53
N PRO A 330 9.99 19.45 17.98
CA PRO A 330 11.20 19.86 17.29
C PRO A 330 12.37 18.87 17.44
N ASP A 331 12.27 17.92 18.39
CA ASP A 331 13.34 16.99 18.74
C ASP A 331 13.09 15.57 18.18
N HIS A 332 11.85 15.24 17.80
CA HIS A 332 11.48 13.93 17.25
C HIS A 332 10.87 14.06 15.86
N GLY A 333 11.55 13.47 14.87
CA GLY A 333 11.12 13.50 13.48
C GLY A 333 10.18 12.36 13.12
N TYR A 334 9.35 12.64 12.12
CA TYR A 334 8.62 11.66 11.32
C TYR A 334 9.42 11.31 10.07
N MET A 335 9.02 10.23 9.38
CA MET A 335 9.72 9.74 8.20
C MET A 335 8.85 9.82 6.94
N TYR A 336 9.52 9.92 5.80
CA TYR A 336 8.94 9.60 4.50
C TYR A 336 9.93 8.78 3.69
N HIS A 337 9.46 7.77 2.98
CA HIS A 337 10.34 6.80 2.35
C HIS A 337 9.66 5.99 1.24
N CYS A 338 10.48 5.34 0.42
CA CYS A 338 9.98 4.26 -0.43
C CYS A 338 9.69 3.02 0.43
N HIS A 339 8.57 2.36 0.18
CA HIS A 339 8.12 1.16 0.89
C HIS A 339 8.54 -0.15 0.16
N LEU A 340 9.38 -0.04 -0.86
CA LEU A 340 10.22 -1.17 -1.27
C LEU A 340 11.35 -1.27 -0.24
N LEU A 341 11.29 -2.29 0.62
CA LEU A 341 12.07 -2.29 1.87
C LEU A 341 13.58 -2.34 1.65
N SER A 342 14.07 -2.90 0.54
CA SER A 342 15.50 -2.80 0.21
C SER A 342 15.89 -1.39 -0.22
N HIS A 343 15.01 -0.64 -0.88
CA HIS A 343 15.26 0.77 -1.20
C HIS A 343 15.23 1.62 0.07
N GLU A 344 14.31 1.33 1.00
CA GLU A 344 14.26 1.92 2.33
C GLU A 344 15.58 1.73 3.09
N ASP A 345 15.98 0.47 3.31
CA ASP A 345 17.24 0.12 3.99
C ASP A 345 18.48 0.62 3.20
N GLY A 346 18.34 0.74 1.87
CA GLY A 346 19.31 1.26 0.93
C GLY A 346 19.48 2.78 0.92
N GLY A 347 18.69 3.51 1.72
CA GLY A 347 18.81 4.95 1.93
C GLY A 347 17.70 5.81 1.30
N MET A 348 16.70 5.23 0.62
CA MET A 348 15.56 5.96 0.04
C MET A 348 14.51 6.33 1.11
N MET A 349 14.99 7.04 2.12
CA MET A 349 14.23 7.52 3.28
C MET A 349 14.80 8.87 3.71
N SER A 350 13.94 9.71 4.28
CA SER A 350 14.37 10.91 4.99
C SER A 350 13.35 11.29 6.07
N GLN A 351 13.65 12.37 6.79
CA GLN A 351 12.90 12.81 7.96
C GLN A 351 12.38 14.24 7.81
N PHE A 352 11.29 14.50 8.52
CA PHE A 352 10.78 15.84 8.76
C PHE A 352 10.40 16.03 10.22
N ILE A 353 10.41 17.28 10.69
CA ILE A 353 9.84 17.66 11.98
C ILE A 353 8.66 18.61 11.78
N VAL A 354 7.68 18.49 12.67
CA VAL A 354 6.57 19.43 12.80
C VAL A 354 6.85 20.34 13.99
N ILE A 355 6.83 21.65 13.77
CA ILE A 355 7.10 22.69 14.79
C ILE A 355 5.90 23.62 14.98
N GLU A 356 5.84 24.30 16.11
CA GLU A 356 4.81 25.32 16.39
C GLU A 356 4.85 26.56 15.48
#